data_AF-A0A7S1XSX0-F1
#
_entry.id   AF-A0A7S1XSX0-F1
#
_cell.length_a   1.000
_cell.length_b   1.000
_cell.length_c   1.000
_cell.angle_alpha   90.00
_cell.angle_beta   90.00
_cell.angle_gamma   90.00
#
_symmetry.space_group_name_H-M   'P 1'
#
loop_
_entity.id
_entity.type
_entity.pdbx_description
1 polymer ?
#
loop_
_entity_poly.entity_id
_entity_poly.type
_entity_poly.pdbx_seq_one_letter_code
_entity_poly.pdbx_strand_id
1 'polypeptide(L)'
;KAEEEEPLLADDEEEDDDEDGEEMVHMIKDMIGLWDDDPRNSTWVVFESDPDEEGNRKLMGKVCISVEIVPKDYANMIAAGDGRSEPNANPFLPPPPGRLQFSWNPFVMGSRLCGPKLCFYFTCCLICIVFALLLIFAQPVFTFLISLFFATIGV
;
A
#
# COMPACT_ATOMS: atom_id res chain seq x y z
N LYS A 1 38.06 38.01 32.62
CA LYS A 1 37.51 37.18 31.54
C LYS A 1 36.15 37.80 31.24
N ALA A 2 36.02 38.37 30.04
CA ALA A 2 34.96 39.29 29.66
C ALA A 2 33.57 38.66 29.75
N GLU A 3 32.61 39.44 30.25
CA GLU A 3 31.18 39.32 29.97
C GLU A 3 30.94 39.85 28.55
N GLU A 4 30.33 39.04 27.70
CA GLU A 4 29.67 39.46 26.47
C GLU A 4 28.17 39.27 26.70
N GLU A 5 27.45 40.36 26.96
CA GLU A 5 26.01 40.45 26.75
C GLU A 5 25.80 40.84 25.28
N GLU A 6 25.21 39.94 24.48
CA GLU A 6 24.67 40.25 23.15
C GLU A 6 23.16 40.56 23.26
N PRO A 7 22.63 41.55 22.52
CA PRO A 7 21.30 42.08 22.72
C PRO A 7 20.19 41.23 22.10
N LEU A 8 19.12 41.01 22.89
CA LEU A 8 17.77 40.63 22.47
C LEU A 8 17.27 41.61 21.39
N LEU A 9 17.11 41.13 20.16
CA LEU A 9 16.37 41.81 19.10
C LEU A 9 15.07 41.04 18.83
N ALA A 10 14.01 41.82 18.69
CA ALA A 10 12.61 41.45 18.65
C ALA A 10 12.24 40.59 17.43
N ASP A 11 11.47 39.54 17.69
CA ASP A 11 10.77 38.68 16.71
C ASP A 11 9.25 38.64 17.04
N ASP A 12 8.67 39.74 17.52
CA ASP A 12 7.27 39.80 18.01
C ASP A 12 6.19 39.97 16.90
N GLU A 13 6.46 39.67 15.62
CA GLU A 13 5.47 39.86 14.53
C GLU A 13 5.24 38.65 13.61
N GLU A 14 5.87 37.49 13.84
CA GLU A 14 5.64 36.26 13.04
C GLU A 14 4.92 35.12 13.80
N GLU A 15 4.65 35.25 15.11
CA GLU A 15 3.98 34.17 15.89
C GLU A 15 2.44 34.16 15.75
N ASP A 16 1.79 35.31 15.50
CA ASP A 16 0.31 35.41 15.51
C ASP A 16 -0.37 34.76 14.28
N ASP A 17 0.23 34.87 13.08
CA ASP A 17 -0.36 34.35 11.83
C ASP A 17 -0.27 32.81 11.73
N ASP A 18 0.77 32.23 12.35
CA ASP A 18 0.96 30.78 12.40
C ASP A 18 0.04 30.12 13.46
N GLU A 19 -0.19 30.76 14.61
CA GLU A 19 -1.14 30.27 15.63
C GLU A 19 -2.59 30.24 15.10
N ASP A 20 -3.05 31.30 14.45
CA ASP A 20 -4.38 31.37 13.83
C ASP A 20 -4.56 30.30 12.72
N GLY A 21 -3.48 30.02 11.97
CA GLY A 21 -3.44 28.99 10.95
C GLY A 21 -3.54 27.57 11.53
N GLU A 22 -2.82 27.30 12.63
CA GLU A 22 -2.85 26.03 13.34
C GLU A 22 -4.24 25.76 13.97
N GLU A 23 -4.88 26.78 14.55
CA GLU A 23 -6.24 26.67 15.10
C GLU A 23 -7.28 26.36 14.02
N MET A 24 -7.18 27.02 12.85
CA MET A 24 -8.09 26.74 11.72
C MET A 24 -7.90 25.31 11.20
N VAL A 25 -6.66 24.84 11.12
CA VAL A 25 -6.35 23.46 10.71
C VAL A 25 -6.89 22.45 11.73
N HIS A 26 -6.76 22.74 13.04
CA HIS A 26 -7.33 21.90 14.11
C HIS A 26 -8.85 21.84 14.01
N MET A 27 -9.53 22.97 13.83
CA MET A 27 -10.98 23.03 13.66
C MET A 27 -11.46 22.25 12.43
N ILE A 28 -10.72 22.32 11.31
CA ILE A 28 -11.04 21.54 10.10
C ILE A 28 -10.83 20.05 10.35
N LYS A 29 -9.73 19.66 11.01
CA LYS A 29 -9.44 18.27 11.40
C LYS A 29 -10.52 17.67 12.29
N ASP A 30 -11.01 18.44 13.26
CA ASP A 30 -12.12 18.07 14.14
C ASP A 30 -13.42 17.87 13.35
N MET A 31 -13.71 18.77 12.42
CA MET A 31 -14.93 18.72 11.62
C MET A 31 -14.96 17.53 10.65
N ILE A 32 -13.82 17.14 10.09
CA ILE A 32 -13.69 15.99 9.17
C ILE A 32 -13.46 14.66 9.90
N GLY A 33 -13.29 14.70 11.22
CA GLY A 33 -13.04 13.53 12.05
C GLY A 33 -11.66 12.90 11.86
N LEU A 34 -10.69 13.66 11.34
CA LEU A 34 -9.27 13.31 11.35
C LEU A 34 -8.64 13.88 12.63
N TRP A 35 -9.05 13.33 13.77
CA TRP A 35 -8.47 13.64 15.06
C TRP A 35 -7.02 13.10 15.08
N ASP A 36 -6.04 14.00 15.25
CA ASP A 36 -4.66 13.59 15.57
C ASP A 36 -4.54 13.27 17.08
N ASP A 37 -5.49 13.72 17.88
CA ASP A 37 -5.59 13.47 19.32
C ASP A 37 -6.44 12.23 19.66
N ASP A 38 -6.08 11.59 20.77
CA ASP A 38 -6.82 10.45 21.30
C ASP A 38 -8.25 10.86 21.71
N PRO A 39 -9.27 10.02 21.47
CA PRO A 39 -10.63 10.34 21.84
C PRO A 39 -10.78 10.58 23.35
N ARG A 40 -11.78 11.38 23.74
CA ARG A 40 -12.01 11.74 25.15
C ARG A 40 -12.17 10.49 26.02
N ASN A 41 -11.57 10.55 27.22
CA ASN A 41 -11.59 9.48 28.23
C ASN A 41 -11.05 8.12 27.72
N SER A 42 -10.18 8.14 26.71
CA SER A 42 -9.64 6.93 26.11
C SER A 42 -8.20 6.62 26.53
N THR A 43 -7.82 5.36 26.43
CA THR A 43 -6.45 4.89 26.67
C THR A 43 -6.09 3.80 25.68
N TRP A 44 -4.89 3.90 25.11
CA TRP A 44 -4.31 2.84 24.30
C TRP A 44 -3.77 1.73 25.20
N VAL A 45 -4.41 0.58 25.13
CA VAL A 45 -3.95 -0.66 25.76
C VAL A 45 -3.15 -1.45 24.73
N VAL A 46 -1.91 -1.76 25.08
CA VAL A 46 -1.00 -2.55 24.24
C VAL A 46 -1.22 -4.04 24.50
N PHE A 47 -1.32 -4.82 23.42
CA PHE A 47 -1.38 -6.27 23.52
C PHE A 47 0.01 -6.87 23.36
N GLU A 48 0.35 -7.76 24.29
CA GLU A 48 1.54 -8.59 24.24
C GLU A 48 1.12 -10.03 23.97
N SER A 49 1.95 -10.76 23.23
CA SER A 49 1.82 -12.21 23.12
C SER A 49 2.19 -12.85 24.45
N ASP A 50 1.72 -14.09 24.63
CA ASP A 50 2.29 -14.97 25.64
C ASP A 50 3.83 -15.05 25.47
N PRO A 51 4.58 -15.19 26.57
CA PRO A 51 6.02 -15.30 26.52
C PRO A 51 6.43 -16.56 25.77
N ASP A 52 7.38 -16.43 24.85
CA ASP A 52 8.01 -17.56 24.17
C ASP A 52 8.85 -18.41 25.15
N GLU A 53 9.37 -19.56 24.73
CA GLU A 53 10.23 -20.43 25.58
C GLU A 53 11.47 -19.69 26.13
N GLU A 54 11.90 -18.63 25.44
CA GLU A 54 13.01 -17.76 25.81
C GLU A 54 12.59 -16.58 26.72
N GLY A 55 11.31 -16.49 27.08
CA GLY A 55 10.75 -15.43 27.93
C GLY A 55 10.46 -14.11 27.20
N ASN A 56 10.66 -14.07 25.88
CA ASN A 56 10.42 -12.89 25.05
C ASN A 56 8.92 -12.71 24.80
N ARG A 57 8.40 -11.51 25.05
CA ARG A 57 7.02 -11.12 24.69
C ARG A 57 7.02 -10.28 23.42
N LYS A 58 6.14 -10.61 22.49
CA LYS A 58 6.01 -9.87 21.22
C LYS A 58 4.85 -8.90 21.31
N LEU A 59 5.06 -7.66 20.89
CA LEU A 59 4.00 -6.67 20.75
C LEU A 59 3.08 -7.05 19.58
N MET A 60 1.79 -7.23 19.87
CA MET A 60 0.77 -7.72 18.92
C MET A 60 -0.19 -6.61 18.44
N GLY A 61 -0.01 -5.38 18.90
CA GLY A 61 -0.81 -4.22 18.52
C GLY A 61 -1.27 -3.40 19.73
N LYS A 62 -2.09 -2.39 19.47
CA LYS A 62 -2.72 -1.55 20.50
C LYS A 62 -4.19 -1.33 20.19
N VAL A 63 -5.03 -1.27 21.21
CA VAL A 63 -6.44 -0.90 21.10
C VAL A 63 -6.74 0.28 22.00
N CYS A 64 -7.39 1.28 21.43
CA CYS A 64 -7.91 2.42 22.16
C CYS A 64 -9.23 2.03 22.82
N ILE A 65 -9.32 2.15 24.15
CA ILE A 65 -10.52 1.85 24.92
C ILE A 65 -10.95 3.13 25.65
N SER A 66 -12.21 3.52 25.50
CA SER A 66 -12.86 4.56 26.32
C SER A 66 -13.98 3.93 27.14
N VAL A 67 -14.07 4.29 28.42
CA VAL A 67 -15.09 3.78 29.35
C VAL A 67 -15.79 4.97 30.00
N GLU A 68 -17.11 5.06 29.78
CA GLU A 68 -17.91 6.19 30.27
C GLU A 68 -19.16 5.69 31.02
N ILE A 69 -19.52 6.41 32.09
CA ILE A 69 -20.75 6.16 32.84
C ILE A 69 -21.80 7.16 32.34
N VAL A 70 -22.86 6.64 31.73
CA VAL A 70 -23.94 7.43 31.14
C VAL A 70 -25.30 7.06 31.74
N PRO A 71 -26.30 7.96 31.71
CA PRO A 71 -27.66 7.64 32.11
C PRO A 71 -28.23 6.46 31.29
N LYS A 72 -29.10 5.66 31.92
CA LYS A 72 -29.68 4.47 31.29
C LYS A 72 -30.36 4.76 29.95
N ASP A 73 -31.06 5.89 29.87
CA ASP A 73 -31.77 6.28 28.64
C ASP A 73 -30.80 6.54 27.49
N TYR A 74 -29.66 7.20 27.77
CA TYR A 74 -28.59 7.44 26.81
C TYR A 74 -27.90 6.14 26.39
N ALA A 75 -27.60 5.25 27.35
CA ALA A 75 -27.02 3.93 27.04
C ALA A 75 -27.88 3.10 26.09
N ASN A 76 -29.21 3.16 26.22
CA ASN A 76 -30.12 2.41 25.35
C ASN A 76 -30.23 3.02 23.94
N MET A 77 -30.06 4.34 23.80
CA MET A 77 -30.07 5.01 22.49
C MET A 77 -28.83 4.71 21.65
N ILE A 78 -27.70 4.37 22.30
CA ILE A 78 -26.41 4.15 21.66
C ILE A 78 -25.89 2.74 22.03
N ALA A 79 -26.78 1.76 21.91
CA ALA A 79 -26.42 0.39 22.25
C ALA A 79 -25.29 -0.11 21.32
N ALA A 80 -24.26 -0.71 21.91
CA ALA A 80 -23.14 -1.24 21.14
C ALA A 80 -23.63 -2.29 20.12
N GLY A 81 -23.41 -2.01 18.84
CA GLY A 81 -23.87 -2.88 17.75
C GLY A 81 -25.27 -2.58 17.21
N ASP A 82 -25.91 -1.50 17.64
CA ASP A 82 -27.08 -0.96 16.96
C ASP A 82 -26.74 -0.65 15.49
N GLY A 83 -27.61 -1.01 14.56
CA GLY A 83 -27.33 -0.98 13.12
C GLY A 83 -26.63 -2.23 12.52
N ARG A 84 -26.14 -3.18 13.33
CA ARG A 84 -25.64 -4.49 12.80
C ARG A 84 -26.74 -5.40 12.26
N SER A 85 -27.98 -5.14 12.62
CA SER A 85 -29.17 -5.83 12.13
C SER A 85 -29.76 -5.19 10.87
N GLU A 86 -29.25 -4.02 10.44
CA GLU A 86 -29.70 -3.37 9.22
C GLU A 86 -29.22 -4.16 7.99
N PRO A 87 -30.00 -4.18 6.90
CA PRO A 87 -29.68 -4.96 5.69
C PRO A 87 -28.36 -4.55 5.01
N ASN A 88 -27.75 -3.42 5.42
CA ASN A 88 -26.46 -2.92 4.97
C ASN A 88 -25.35 -3.05 6.03
N ALA A 89 -25.48 -3.97 7.00
CA ALA A 89 -24.51 -4.20 8.07
C ALA A 89 -23.12 -4.67 7.58
N ASN A 90 -23.06 -5.22 6.36
CA ASN A 90 -21.83 -5.40 5.62
C ASN A 90 -21.94 -4.57 4.34
N PRO A 91 -21.50 -3.29 4.33
CA PRO A 91 -21.47 -2.51 3.11
C PRO A 91 -20.70 -3.29 2.04
N PHE A 92 -21.21 -3.28 0.81
CA PHE A 92 -20.52 -3.91 -0.31
C PHE A 92 -19.17 -3.21 -0.51
N LEU A 93 -18.11 -3.76 0.09
CA LEU A 93 -16.77 -3.33 -0.21
C LEU A 93 -16.45 -3.86 -1.61
N PRO A 94 -16.17 -2.97 -2.59
CA PRO A 94 -15.58 -3.45 -3.83
C PRO A 94 -14.30 -4.21 -3.47
N PRO A 95 -14.00 -5.32 -4.17
CA PRO A 95 -12.82 -6.11 -3.88
C PRO A 95 -11.59 -5.19 -3.87
N PRO A 96 -10.70 -5.29 -2.86
CA PRO A 96 -9.58 -4.38 -2.74
C PRO A 96 -8.74 -4.45 -4.02
N PRO A 97 -8.44 -3.30 -4.67
CA PRO A 97 -7.60 -3.29 -5.85
C PRO A 97 -6.23 -3.85 -5.49
N GLY A 98 -5.70 -4.76 -6.32
CA GLY A 98 -4.35 -5.30 -6.14
C GLY A 98 -4.24 -6.71 -5.55
N ARG A 99 -5.33 -7.44 -5.32
CA ARG A 99 -5.25 -8.87 -4.98
C ARG A 99 -4.81 -9.71 -6.19
N LEU A 100 -3.83 -10.60 -6.01
CA LEU A 100 -3.41 -11.59 -7.00
C LEU A 100 -4.62 -12.45 -7.43
N GLN A 101 -5.09 -12.26 -8.67
CA GLN A 101 -6.03 -13.18 -9.30
C GLN A 101 -5.23 -14.16 -10.15
N PHE A 102 -5.30 -15.45 -9.80
CA PHE A 102 -4.67 -16.51 -10.57
C PHE A 102 -5.34 -16.61 -11.94
N SER A 103 -4.54 -16.46 -12.99
CA SER A 103 -4.94 -16.69 -14.37
C SER A 103 -4.20 -17.90 -14.91
N TRP A 104 -4.87 -18.69 -15.74
CA TRP A 104 -4.24 -19.79 -16.48
C TRP A 104 -3.29 -19.31 -17.57
N ASN A 105 -3.30 -18.00 -17.88
CA ASN A 105 -2.34 -17.41 -18.79
C ASN A 105 -1.03 -17.08 -18.04
N PRO A 106 0.10 -17.75 -18.36
CA PRO A 106 1.37 -17.58 -17.66
C PRO A 106 1.96 -16.17 -17.82
N PHE A 107 1.66 -15.45 -18.91
CA PHE A 107 2.12 -14.07 -19.10
C PHE A 107 1.37 -13.07 -18.20
N VAL A 108 0.05 -13.29 -18.03
CA VAL A 108 -0.78 -12.50 -17.12
C VAL A 108 -0.42 -12.81 -15.67
N MET A 109 -0.09 -14.08 -15.37
CA MET A 109 0.28 -14.48 -14.03
C MET A 109 1.69 -14.01 -13.64
N GLY A 110 2.65 -14.07 -14.57
CA GLY A 110 4.00 -13.57 -14.37
C GLY A 110 4.07 -12.05 -14.17
N SER A 111 3.30 -11.28 -14.95
CA SER A 111 3.21 -9.82 -14.77
C SER A 111 2.57 -9.40 -13.44
N ARG A 112 1.71 -10.25 -12.87
CA ARG A 112 1.09 -10.04 -11.55
C ARG A 112 2.00 -10.44 -10.38
N LEU A 113 2.82 -11.48 -10.53
CA LEU A 113 3.77 -11.95 -9.50
C LEU A 113 5.05 -11.11 -9.43
N CYS A 114 5.66 -10.83 -10.59
CA CYS A 114 6.99 -10.24 -10.67
C CYS A 114 6.98 -8.75 -11.08
N GLY A 115 5.79 -8.19 -11.27
CA GLY A 115 5.59 -6.85 -11.78
C GLY A 115 5.81 -6.74 -13.29
N PRO A 116 5.31 -5.65 -13.91
CA PRO A 116 5.31 -5.48 -15.36
C PRO A 116 6.73 -5.34 -15.93
N LYS A 117 7.65 -4.70 -15.19
CA LYS A 117 9.03 -4.48 -15.66
C LYS A 117 9.80 -5.79 -15.88
N LEU A 118 9.73 -6.72 -14.92
CA LEU A 118 10.45 -8.00 -15.04
C LEU A 118 9.86 -8.91 -16.12
N CYS A 119 8.53 -8.88 -16.28
CA CYS A 119 7.83 -9.67 -17.29
C CYS A 119 8.22 -9.23 -18.73
N PHE A 120 8.46 -7.94 -18.96
CA PHE A 120 8.94 -7.43 -20.25
C PHE A 120 10.35 -7.93 -20.60
N TYR A 121 11.29 -7.94 -19.64
CA TYR A 121 12.63 -8.46 -19.89
C TYR A 121 12.62 -9.95 -20.24
N PHE A 122 11.84 -10.74 -19.51
CA PHE A 122 11.72 -12.18 -19.75
C PHE A 122 11.08 -12.47 -21.12
N THR A 123 9.99 -11.79 -21.48
CA THR A 123 9.31 -11.97 -22.77
C THR A 123 10.19 -11.54 -23.95
N CYS A 124 10.93 -10.44 -23.83
CA CYS A 124 11.90 -10.02 -24.84
C CYS A 124 12.98 -11.09 -25.09
N CYS A 125 13.57 -11.62 -24.01
CA CYS A 125 14.58 -12.67 -24.10
C CYS A 125 14.01 -13.95 -24.77
N LEU A 126 12.79 -14.35 -24.40
CA LEU A 126 12.10 -15.51 -24.97
C LEU A 126 11.85 -15.34 -26.48
N ILE A 127 11.42 -14.15 -26.91
CA ILE A 127 11.20 -13.84 -28.34
C ILE A 127 12.52 -13.93 -29.13
N CYS A 128 13.61 -13.40 -28.59
CA CYS A 128 14.93 -13.49 -29.24
C CYS A 128 15.39 -14.95 -29.39
N ILE A 129 15.17 -15.80 -28.38
CA ILE A 129 15.49 -17.22 -28.44
C ILE A 129 14.64 -17.93 -29.50
N VAL A 130 13.33 -17.68 -29.53
CA VAL A 130 12.44 -18.27 -30.55
C VAL A 130 12.86 -17.84 -31.96
N PHE A 131 13.21 -16.58 -32.15
CA PHE A 131 13.70 -16.08 -33.44
C PHE A 131 15.01 -16.77 -33.88
N ALA A 132 15.97 -16.93 -32.96
CA ALA A 132 17.20 -17.65 -33.23
C ALA A 132 16.94 -19.12 -33.60
N LEU A 133 16.02 -19.80 -32.91
CA LEU A 133 15.63 -21.17 -33.23
C LEU A 133 14.96 -21.29 -34.60
N LEU A 134 14.11 -20.31 -34.97
CA LEU A 134 13.51 -20.26 -36.31
C LEU A 134 14.57 -20.08 -37.40
N LEU A 135 15.58 -19.24 -37.19
CA LEU A 135 16.68 -19.07 -38.14
C LEU A 135 17.50 -20.36 -38.31
N ILE A 136 17.78 -21.06 -37.20
CA ILE A 136 18.46 -22.37 -37.24
C ILE A 136 17.62 -23.39 -38.01
N PHE A 137 16.31 -23.44 -37.76
CA PHE A 137 15.41 -24.34 -38.47
C PHE A 137 15.24 -23.98 -39.95
N ALA A 138 15.33 -22.70 -40.31
CA ALA A 138 15.24 -22.24 -41.70
C ALA A 138 16.54 -22.49 -42.50
N GLN A 139 17.68 -22.69 -41.83
CA GLN A 139 18.97 -22.99 -42.46
C GLN A 139 18.91 -24.09 -43.55
N PRO A 140 18.36 -25.31 -43.31
CA PRO A 140 18.25 -26.34 -44.35
C PRO A 140 17.39 -25.93 -45.55
N VAL A 141 16.35 -25.11 -45.35
CA VAL A 141 15.50 -24.60 -46.43
C VAL A 141 16.31 -23.64 -47.31
N PHE A 142 17.07 -22.72 -46.71
CA PHE A 142 17.94 -21.82 -47.46
C PHE A 142 19.03 -22.58 -48.23
N THR A 143 19.66 -23.60 -47.63
CA THR A 143 20.63 -24.45 -48.32
C THR A 143 20.01 -25.16 -49.53
N PHE A 144 18.78 -25.69 -49.38
CA PHE A 144 18.05 -26.32 -50.47
C PHE A 144 17.72 -25.32 -51.60
N LEU A 145 17.22 -24.13 -51.27
CA LEU A 145 16.91 -23.09 -52.25
C LEU A 145 18.15 -22.62 -53.03
N ILE A 146 19.28 -22.43 -52.33
CA ILE A 146 20.55 -22.07 -52.96
C ILE A 146 21.00 -23.18 -53.91
N SER A 147 20.90 -24.45 -53.51
CA SER A 147 21.26 -25.58 -54.37
C SER A 147 20.38 -25.67 -55.62
N LEU A 148 19.08 -25.37 -55.50
CA LEU A 148 18.13 -25.37 -56.62
C LEU A 148 18.35 -24.18 -57.57
N PHE A 149 18.69 -23.01 -57.02
CA PHE A 149 19.10 -21.84 -57.81
C PHE A 149 20.36 -22.13 -58.64
N PHE A 150 21.40 -22.72 -58.04
CA PHE A 150 22.59 -23.12 -58.78
C PHE A 150 22.31 -24.23 -59.81
N ALA A 151 21.39 -25.15 -59.55
CA ALA A 151 20.99 -26.17 -60.51
C ALA A 151 20.15 -25.64 -61.68
N THR A 152 19.44 -24.52 -61.50
CA THR A 152 18.56 -23.92 -62.53
C THR A 152 19.27 -22.85 -63.38
N ILE A 153 20.26 -22.16 -62.81
CA ILE A 153 21.11 -21.19 -63.52
C ILE A 153 22.42 -21.83 -64.01
N GLY A 154 22.86 -22.92 -63.37
CA GLY A 154 23.99 -23.74 -63.79
C GLY A 154 23.61 -24.74 -64.89
N VAL A 155 23.32 -24.21 -66.08
CA VAL A 155 23.62 -24.80 -67.40
C VAL A 155 24.27 -23.70 -68.23
#